data_AF-A0A497QLC0-F1
#
_entry.id   AF-A0A497QLC0-F1
#
_cell.length_a   1.000
_cell.length_b   1.000
_cell.length_c   1.000
_cell.angle_alpha   90.00
_cell.angle_beta   90.00
_cell.angle_gamma   90.00
#
_symmetry.space_group_name_H-M   'P 1'
#
loop_
_entity.id
_entity.type
_entity.pdbx_description
1 polymer ?
#
loop_
_entity_poly.entity_id
_entity_poly.type
_entity_poly.pdbx_seq_one_letter_code
_entity_poly.pdbx_strand_id
1 'polypeptide(L)'
;MVNVLLIGNGAREHAIGEALVRGGANLSAYMGKRNPGIAKLCNDNVKIGKLDNFTDIADFGKKNNVNFAVVGPEAPLAIGITNALQAHDIPTVGPTIECAQLESSKIFTRSLLKKYNI
;
A
#
# COMPACT_ATOMS: atom_id res chain seq x y z
N MET A 1 0.27 -20.40 -3.05
CA MET A 1 0.89 -19.19 -3.60
C MET A 1 0.21 -18.00 -2.95
N VAL A 2 0.96 -17.00 -2.49
CA VAL A 2 0.40 -15.85 -1.75
C VAL A 2 0.03 -14.75 -2.75
N ASN A 3 -1.21 -14.25 -2.69
CA ASN A 3 -1.70 -13.15 -3.50
C ASN A 3 -1.48 -11.82 -2.76
N VAL A 4 -0.83 -10.86 -3.39
CA VAL A 4 -0.49 -9.57 -2.74
C VAL A 4 -1.02 -8.41 -3.58
N LEU A 5 -1.68 -7.47 -2.90
CA LEU A 5 -2.08 -6.20 -3.51
C LEU A 5 -0.97 -5.16 -3.31
N LEU A 6 -0.36 -4.69 -4.39
CA LEU A 6 0.59 -3.57 -4.36
C LEU A 6 -0.14 -2.26 -4.67
N ILE A 7 -0.02 -1.26 -3.80
CA ILE A 7 -0.66 0.05 -3.98
C ILE A 7 0.41 1.10 -4.27
N GLY A 8 0.28 1.78 -5.42
CA GLY A 8 1.21 2.81 -5.90
C GLY A 8 1.90 2.44 -7.21
N ASN A 9 2.60 3.41 -7.81
CA ASN A 9 3.08 3.31 -9.19
C ASN A 9 4.49 3.88 -9.43
N GLY A 10 5.25 4.13 -8.38
CA GLY A 10 6.60 4.68 -8.43
C GLY A 10 7.69 3.61 -8.49
N ALA A 11 8.94 4.06 -8.44
CA ALA A 11 10.12 3.18 -8.47
C ALA A 11 10.23 2.32 -7.20
N ARG A 12 9.86 2.86 -6.03
CA ARG A 12 9.81 2.10 -4.78
C ARG A 12 8.86 0.91 -4.89
N GLU A 13 7.66 1.14 -5.40
CA GLU A 13 6.66 0.09 -5.58
C GLU A 13 7.13 -0.95 -6.60
N HIS A 14 7.81 -0.52 -7.68
CA HIS A 14 8.41 -1.46 -8.63
C HIS A 14 9.44 -2.38 -7.95
N ALA A 15 10.37 -1.83 -7.17
CA ALA A 15 11.38 -2.63 -6.45
C ALA A 15 10.76 -3.58 -5.42
N ILE A 16 9.72 -3.14 -4.69
CA ILE A 16 8.95 -4.00 -3.78
C ILE A 16 8.29 -5.13 -4.57
N GLY A 17 7.64 -4.81 -5.69
CA GLY A 17 7.00 -5.79 -6.56
C GLY A 17 7.97 -6.85 -7.07
N GLU A 18 9.15 -6.44 -7.53
CA GLU A 18 10.19 -7.38 -7.98
C GLU A 18 10.62 -8.34 -6.88
N ALA A 19 10.79 -7.84 -5.64
CA ALA A 19 11.13 -8.67 -4.50
C ALA A 19 10.03 -9.68 -4.15
N LEU A 20 8.76 -9.26 -4.19
CA LEU A 20 7.60 -10.11 -3.91
C LEU A 20 7.45 -11.22 -4.97
N VAL A 21 7.55 -10.88 -6.25
CA VAL A 21 7.49 -11.87 -7.36
C VAL A 21 8.65 -12.85 -7.26
N ARG A 22 9.87 -12.37 -6.98
CA ARG A 22 11.03 -13.24 -6.76
C ARG A 22 10.83 -14.19 -5.57
N GLY A 23 10.08 -13.77 -4.55
CA GLY A 23 9.67 -14.61 -3.42
C GLY A 23 8.52 -15.57 -3.71
N GLY A 24 7.99 -15.60 -4.94
CA GLY A 24 6.90 -16.49 -5.35
C GLY A 24 5.50 -15.97 -5.06
N ALA A 25 5.34 -14.67 -4.79
CA ALA A 25 4.02 -14.05 -4.67
C ALA A 25 3.38 -13.79 -6.04
N ASN A 26 2.06 -13.89 -6.11
CA ASN A 26 1.26 -13.43 -7.23
C ASN A 26 0.82 -11.98 -6.96
N LEU A 27 1.11 -11.06 -7.89
CA LEU A 27 0.84 -9.63 -7.69
C LEU A 27 -0.43 -9.16 -8.41
N SER A 28 -1.20 -8.35 -7.71
CA SER A 28 -2.17 -7.41 -8.29
C SER A 28 -1.73 -6.00 -7.93
N ALA A 29 -1.91 -5.03 -8.81
CA ALA A 29 -1.56 -3.63 -8.50
C ALA A 29 -2.75 -2.68 -8.63
N TYR A 30 -2.89 -1.79 -7.64
CA TYR A 30 -3.76 -0.63 -7.72
C TYR A 30 -2.91 0.63 -7.84
N MET A 31 -3.06 1.36 -8.94
CA MET A 31 -2.14 2.42 -9.33
C MET A 31 -2.87 3.73 -9.63
N GLY A 32 -2.29 4.85 -9.21
CA GLY A 32 -2.78 6.19 -9.57
C GLY A 32 -2.56 6.52 -11.05
N LYS A 33 -1.46 6.01 -11.61
CA LYS A 33 -1.09 6.09 -13.02
C LYS A 33 -0.45 4.78 -13.45
N ARG A 34 -0.64 4.35 -14.70
CA ARG A 34 -0.08 3.08 -15.17
C ARG A 34 1.46 3.14 -15.20
N ASN A 35 2.10 2.18 -14.53
CA ASN A 35 3.52 1.90 -14.64
C ASN A 35 3.71 0.57 -15.42
N PRO A 36 4.36 0.58 -16.60
CA PRO A 36 4.55 -0.63 -17.40
C PRO A 36 5.39 -1.73 -16.73
N GLY A 37 6.38 -1.35 -15.91
CA GLY A 37 7.22 -2.31 -15.19
C GLY A 37 6.40 -3.08 -14.16
N ILE A 38 5.65 -2.36 -13.33
CA ILE A 38 4.74 -2.96 -12.35
C ILE A 38 3.65 -3.79 -13.06
N ALA A 39 3.08 -3.28 -14.15
CA ALA A 39 2.06 -4.01 -14.91
C ALA A 39 2.58 -5.37 -15.42
N LYS A 40 3.81 -5.40 -15.92
CA LYS A 40 4.47 -6.65 -16.35
C LYS A 40 4.65 -7.63 -15.19
N LEU A 41 5.04 -7.16 -14.01
CA LEU A 41 5.16 -8.01 -12.81
C LEU A 41 3.82 -8.60 -12.36
N CYS A 42 2.72 -7.91 -12.64
CA CYS A 42 1.36 -8.33 -12.26
C CYS A 42 0.65 -9.16 -13.34
N ASN A 43 1.32 -9.53 -14.44
CA ASN A 43 0.67 -10.12 -15.63
C ASN A 43 -0.56 -9.30 -16.10
N ASP A 44 -0.42 -7.96 -16.08
CA ASP A 44 -1.47 -6.98 -16.37
C ASP A 44 -2.71 -7.03 -15.44
N ASN A 45 -2.66 -7.75 -14.32
CA ASN A 45 -3.69 -7.69 -13.28
C ASN A 45 -3.60 -6.38 -12.47
N VAL A 46 -4.07 -5.31 -13.10
CA VAL A 46 -3.90 -3.94 -12.66
C VAL A 46 -5.22 -3.20 -12.70
N LYS A 47 -5.46 -2.35 -11.70
CA LYS A 47 -6.52 -1.34 -11.72
C LYS A 47 -5.93 0.06 -11.60
N ILE A 48 -6.39 0.95 -12.47
CA ILE A 48 -6.04 2.38 -12.42
C ILE A 48 -7.19 3.13 -11.76
N GLY A 49 -6.89 3.89 -10.72
CA GLY A 49 -7.89 4.65 -9.98
C GLY A 49 -7.27 5.58 -8.95
N LYS A 50 -8.10 6.30 -8.21
CA LYS A 50 -7.60 7.26 -7.21
C LYS A 50 -7.15 6.53 -5.95
N LEU A 51 -5.97 6.89 -5.44
CA LEU A 51 -5.39 6.23 -4.26
C LEU A 51 -6.05 6.64 -2.93
N ASP A 52 -7.02 7.54 -2.97
CA ASP A 52 -7.89 7.93 -1.84
C ASP A 52 -9.27 7.25 -1.87
N ASN A 53 -9.57 6.44 -2.89
CA ASN A 53 -10.83 5.69 -2.98
C ASN A 53 -10.69 4.30 -2.36
N PHE A 54 -10.69 4.25 -1.03
CA PHE A 54 -10.39 3.02 -0.29
C PHE A 54 -11.37 1.88 -0.53
N THR A 55 -12.66 2.18 -0.73
CA THR A 55 -13.67 1.16 -1.06
C THR A 55 -13.31 0.47 -2.36
N ASP A 56 -12.96 1.23 -3.40
CA ASP A 56 -12.62 0.69 -4.71
C ASP A 56 -11.32 -0.14 -4.69
N ILE A 57 -10.37 0.25 -3.83
CA ILE A 57 -9.12 -0.50 -3.58
C ILE A 57 -9.44 -1.82 -2.85
N ALA A 58 -10.26 -1.78 -1.80
CA ALA A 58 -10.65 -2.96 -1.04
C ALA A 58 -11.43 -3.96 -1.91
N ASP A 59 -12.36 -3.47 -2.73
CA ASP A 59 -13.14 -4.29 -3.67
C ASP A 59 -12.22 -4.97 -4.70
N PHE A 60 -11.23 -4.24 -5.22
CA PHE A 60 -10.23 -4.80 -6.10
C PHE A 60 -9.38 -5.87 -5.40
N GLY A 61 -8.98 -5.63 -4.15
CA GLY A 61 -8.27 -6.63 -3.32
C GLY A 61 -9.09 -7.90 -3.13
N LYS A 62 -10.37 -7.77 -2.73
CA LYS A 62 -11.29 -8.90 -2.54
C LYS A 62 -11.51 -9.70 -3.82
N LYS A 63 -11.75 -9.01 -4.94
CA LYS A 63 -11.92 -9.65 -6.26
C LYS A 63 -10.70 -10.51 -6.64
N ASN A 64 -9.50 -10.10 -6.22
CA ASN A 64 -8.25 -10.80 -6.48
C ASN A 64 -7.85 -11.81 -5.38
N ASN A 65 -8.69 -12.03 -4.37
CA ASN A 65 -8.43 -12.93 -3.24
C ASN A 65 -7.04 -12.67 -2.61
N VAL A 66 -6.72 -11.40 -2.37
CA VAL A 66 -5.42 -11.03 -1.79
C VAL A 66 -5.32 -11.45 -0.34
N ASN A 67 -4.15 -11.96 0.05
CA ASN A 67 -3.86 -12.32 1.42
C ASN A 67 -3.43 -11.12 2.26
N PHE A 68 -2.76 -10.14 1.63
CA PHE A 68 -2.43 -8.86 2.23
C PHE A 68 -2.16 -7.80 1.18
N ALA A 69 -2.13 -6.54 1.60
CA ALA A 69 -1.74 -5.40 0.79
C ALA A 69 -0.40 -4.81 1.25
N VAL A 70 0.34 -4.20 0.33
CA VAL A 70 1.53 -3.38 0.60
C VAL A 70 1.29 -1.99 0.05
N VAL A 71 1.36 -0.99 0.93
CA VAL A 71 1.16 0.42 0.54
C VAL A 71 2.52 1.07 0.36
N GLY A 72 2.82 1.47 -0.87
CA GLY A 72 4.03 2.21 -1.18
C GLY A 72 3.98 3.69 -0.80
N PRO A 73 3.02 4.48 -1.33
CA PRO A 73 3.00 5.93 -1.14
C PRO A 73 2.51 6.35 0.25
N GLU A 74 3.07 7.45 0.72
CA GLU A 74 2.84 8.04 2.03
C GLU A 74 1.46 8.72 2.10
N ALA A 75 1.01 9.32 0.99
CA ALA A 75 -0.23 10.09 0.96
C ALA A 75 -1.44 9.24 1.38
N PRO A 76 -1.69 8.03 0.83
CA PRO A 76 -2.78 7.16 1.30
C PRO A 76 -2.65 6.71 2.76
N LEU A 77 -1.42 6.52 3.26
CA LEU A 77 -1.17 6.16 4.66
C LEU A 77 -1.61 7.29 5.59
N ALA A 78 -1.27 8.54 5.24
CA ALA A 78 -1.62 9.72 6.01
C ALA A 78 -3.14 9.97 6.11
N ILE A 79 -3.93 9.42 5.19
CA ILE A 79 -5.40 9.51 5.19
C ILE A 79 -6.10 8.18 5.56
N GLY A 80 -5.35 7.17 6.01
CA GLY A 80 -5.93 5.99 6.68
C GLY A 80 -6.29 4.80 5.79
N ILE A 81 -5.60 4.59 4.67
CA ILE A 81 -5.82 3.41 3.81
C ILE A 81 -5.64 2.09 4.57
N THR A 82 -4.66 1.99 5.48
CA THR A 82 -4.41 0.79 6.27
C THR A 82 -5.61 0.44 7.13
N ASN A 83 -6.17 1.42 7.85
CA ASN A 83 -7.37 1.24 8.67
C ASN A 83 -8.54 0.77 7.81
N ALA A 84 -8.73 1.39 6.63
CA ALA A 84 -9.83 1.04 5.72
C ALA A 84 -9.70 -0.40 5.17
N LEU A 85 -8.51 -0.83 4.77
CA LEU A 85 -8.26 -2.19 4.28
C LEU A 85 -8.43 -3.22 5.39
N GLN A 86 -7.94 -2.94 6.59
CA GLN A 86 -8.12 -3.82 7.76
C GLN A 86 -9.60 -3.96 8.16
N ALA A 87 -10.39 -2.88 8.07
CA ALA A 87 -11.84 -2.94 8.28
C ALA A 87 -12.58 -3.80 7.23
N HIS A 88 -11.91 -4.14 6.13
CA HIS A 88 -12.37 -5.05 5.09
C HIS A 88 -11.67 -6.41 5.13
N ASP A 89 -11.06 -6.77 6.26
CA ASP A 89 -10.34 -8.02 6.51
C ASP A 89 -9.15 -8.24 5.55
N ILE A 90 -8.52 -7.16 5.09
CA ILE A 90 -7.30 -7.20 4.29
C ILE A 90 -6.12 -6.75 5.17
N PRO A 91 -5.30 -7.70 5.67
CA PRO A 91 -4.05 -7.38 6.35
C PRO A 91 -3.20 -6.46 5.47
N THR A 92 -2.55 -5.47 6.07
CA THR A 92 -1.87 -4.43 5.31
C THR A 92 -0.50 -4.13 5.90
N VAL A 93 0.51 -4.16 5.05
CA VAL A 93 1.87 -3.69 5.34
C VAL A 93 1.90 -2.19 5.09
N GLY A 94 1.80 -1.45 6.19
CA GLY A 94 1.78 0.00 6.25
C GLY A 94 1.28 0.46 7.62
N PRO A 95 1.69 1.63 8.13
CA PRO A 95 1.19 2.15 9.39
C PRO A 95 -0.31 2.47 9.31
N THR A 96 -1.03 2.37 10.42
CA THR A 96 -2.35 2.98 10.56
C THR A 96 -2.24 4.51 10.54
N ILE A 97 -3.36 5.22 10.37
CA ILE A 97 -3.38 6.69 10.32
C ILE A 97 -2.75 7.31 11.58
N GLU A 98 -2.96 6.70 12.75
CA GLU A 98 -2.41 7.17 14.02
C GLU A 98 -0.88 7.06 14.05
N CYS A 99 -0.34 5.95 13.52
CA CYS A 99 1.10 5.73 13.44
C CYS A 99 1.76 6.52 12.30
N ALA A 100 1.05 6.75 11.19
CA ALA A 100 1.54 7.50 10.03
C ALA A 100 1.88 8.96 10.37
N GLN A 101 1.34 9.49 11.48
CA GLN A 101 1.67 10.82 12.00
C GLN A 101 3.17 11.01 12.29
N LEU A 102 3.92 9.92 12.53
CA LEU A 102 5.37 9.96 12.67
C LEU A 102 6.08 10.55 11.44
N GLU A 103 5.50 10.38 10.26
CA GLU A 103 6.03 10.93 9.00
C GLU A 103 5.21 12.13 8.54
N SER A 104 3.88 12.08 8.66
CA SER A 104 2.99 13.11 8.11
C SER A 104 2.88 14.38 8.97
N SER A 105 3.24 14.34 10.26
CA SER A 105 3.15 15.49 11.16
C SER A 105 4.49 15.79 11.83
N LYS A 106 5.23 16.75 11.28
CA LYS A 106 6.51 17.23 11.83
C LYS A 106 6.41 17.66 13.30
N ILE A 107 5.29 18.27 13.70
CA ILE A 107 5.07 18.71 15.09
C ILE A 107 4.89 17.50 16.01
N PHE A 108 4.11 16.50 15.58
CA PHE A 108 3.93 15.26 16.32
C PHE A 108 5.28 14.56 16.52
N THR A 109 6.04 14.36 15.44
CA THR A 109 7.35 13.70 15.49
C THR A 109 8.31 14.40 16.44
N ARG A 110 8.45 15.73 16.33
CA ARG A 110 9.33 16.49 17.24
C ARG A 110 8.89 16.40 18.69
N SER A 111 7.58 16.45 18.95
CA SER A 111 7.05 16.32 20.31
C SER A 111 7.31 14.94 20.89
N LEU A 112 7.18 13.89 20.07
CA LEU A 112 7.43 12.51 20.47
C LEU A 112 8.92 12.26 20.77
N LEU A 113 9.81 12.70 19.88
CA LEU A 113 11.27 12.60 20.08
C LEU A 113 11.70 13.31 21.38
N LYS A 114 11.20 14.53 21.61
CA LYS A 114 11.46 15.27 22.85
C LYS A 114 10.92 14.55 24.09
N LYS A 115 9.71 13.99 24.01
CA LYS A 115 9.08 13.27 25.14
C LYS A 115 9.88 12.04 25.56
N TYR A 116 10.43 11.30 24.61
CA TYR A 116 11.15 10.05 24.85
C TYR A 116 12.68 10.18 24.77
N ASN A 117 13.21 11.40 24.65
CA ASN A 117 14.63 11.72 24.61
C ASN A 117 15.41 10.94 23.52
N ILE A 118 14.88 11.00 22.28
CA ILE A 118 15.51 10.47 21.05
C ILE A 118 16.15 11.61 20.26
#